data_AF-A0A0B4ICF5-F1
#
_entry.id   AF-A0A0B4ICF5-F1
#
_cell.length_a   1.000
_cell.length_b   1.000
_cell.length_c   1.000
_cell.angle_alpha   90.00
_cell.angle_beta   90.00
_cell.angle_gamma   90.00
#
_symmetry.space_group_name_H-M   'P 1'
#
loop_
_entity.id
_entity.type
_entity.pdbx_description
1 polymer ?
#
loop_
_entity_poly.entity_id
_entity_poly.type
_entity_poly.pdbx_seq_one_letter_code
_entity_poly.pdbx_strand_id
1 'polypeptide(L)'
;MTDSKKGSAYGAPAGDTDFRKTWDLDEYAAKAKEREAKEKEEAKARYEAKLAGKKYHKPLTGDETYTTARRNVIDLTAQVGKTQLVPAGAGVGKRGRSAGFYCESCDLTFKDNKQFIEHLNTTQHLLNTGQTTEVKRATVEEVHERISYYIRKKEELEKEKATSLQERLHIREEEREKELEERRQRRRDEAEKKRKEKEDAAKVKTEYGEDVRIEGEHDEDDMMAQMGFTGFGSSKK
;
A
#
# COMPACT_ATOMS: atom_id res chain seq x y z
N MET A 1 -1.98 47.72 20.59
CA MET A 1 -1.41 49.10 20.61
C MET A 1 0.08 49.02 20.39
N THR A 2 0.52 48.86 19.14
CA THR A 2 1.86 49.28 18.63
C THR A 2 1.86 49.08 17.11
N ASP A 3 1.15 49.95 16.39
CA ASP A 3 1.43 50.19 14.97
C ASP A 3 2.79 50.86 14.87
N SER A 4 3.83 50.08 14.58
CA SER A 4 5.13 50.65 14.25
C SER A 4 5.04 51.26 12.86
N LYS A 5 4.80 52.58 12.83
CA LYS A 5 4.79 53.43 11.64
C LYS A 5 5.94 53.07 10.70
N LYS A 6 5.63 52.37 9.61
CA LYS A 6 6.42 52.44 8.37
C LYS A 6 6.06 53.73 7.63
N GLY A 7 6.40 54.87 8.23
CA GLY A 7 6.31 56.17 7.58
C GLY A 7 7.71 56.74 7.47
N SER A 8 8.16 57.09 6.26
CA SER A 8 9.33 57.95 6.12
C SER A 8 9.00 59.32 6.75
N ALA A 9 10.04 60.09 7.09
CA ALA A 9 9.89 61.44 7.67
C ALA A 9 9.01 62.39 6.83
N TYR A 10 8.72 62.04 5.56
CA TYR A 10 7.83 62.77 4.65
C TYR A 10 6.71 61.88 4.09
N GLY A 11 5.99 61.13 4.93
CA GLY A 11 4.61 60.67 4.65
C GLY A 11 4.32 59.79 3.42
N ALA A 12 5.29 59.48 2.57
CA ALA A 12 5.12 58.63 1.40
C ALA A 12 5.42 57.17 1.76
N PRO A 13 4.54 56.21 1.39
CA PRO A 13 4.80 54.79 1.61
C PRO A 13 5.98 54.36 0.72
N ALA A 14 7.08 53.92 1.33
CA ALA A 14 8.22 53.36 0.62
C ALA A 14 7.85 51.95 0.12
N GLY A 15 7.22 51.86 -1.05
CA GLY A 15 6.83 50.60 -1.72
C GLY A 15 7.98 49.78 -2.32
N ASP A 16 9.23 50.07 -1.97
CA ASP A 16 10.43 49.42 -2.53
C ASP A 16 11.16 48.55 -1.49
N THR A 17 10.40 47.80 -0.68
CA THR A 17 10.96 46.74 0.19
C THR A 17 10.09 45.48 0.26
N ASP A 18 9.07 45.36 -0.60
CA ASP A 18 8.10 44.26 -0.58
C ASP A 18 8.68 42.90 -1.02
N PHE A 19 9.92 42.87 -1.51
CA PHE A 19 10.68 41.62 -1.72
C PHE A 19 11.19 40.99 -0.41
N ARG A 20 11.12 41.71 0.72
CA ARG A 20 11.57 41.22 2.02
C ARG A 20 10.42 40.55 2.75
N LYS A 21 10.64 39.33 3.22
CA LYS A 21 9.66 38.56 4.02
C LYS A 21 9.28 39.35 5.27
N THR A 22 8.09 39.95 5.28
CA THR A 22 7.51 40.62 6.44
C THR A 22 6.89 39.58 7.36
N TRP A 23 7.33 39.55 8.61
CA TRP A 23 6.73 38.71 9.64
C TRP A 23 5.59 39.49 10.29
N ASP A 24 4.37 38.94 10.22
CA ASP A 24 3.23 39.50 10.92
C ASP A 24 3.31 39.17 12.41
N LEU A 25 3.67 40.16 13.22
CA LEU A 25 3.89 39.97 14.66
C LEU A 25 2.63 39.47 15.38
N ASP A 26 1.44 39.86 14.91
CA ASP A 26 0.18 39.48 15.53
C ASP A 26 -0.19 38.03 15.22
N GLU A 27 0.05 37.58 13.98
CA GLU A 27 -0.12 36.17 13.59
C GLU A 27 0.83 35.25 14.37
N TYR A 28 2.10 35.66 14.53
CA TYR A 28 3.08 34.89 15.30
C TYR A 28 2.77 34.90 16.79
N ALA A 29 2.26 36.01 17.34
CA ALA A 29 1.80 36.08 18.73
C ALA A 29 0.57 35.18 18.97
N ALA A 30 -0.36 35.12 18.02
CA ALA A 30 -1.50 34.20 18.08
C ALA A 30 -1.05 32.74 18.04
N LYS A 31 -0.17 32.38 17.10
CA LYS A 31 0.43 31.03 17.00
C LYS A 31 1.21 30.65 18.26
N ALA A 32 1.93 31.59 18.87
CA ALA A 32 2.64 31.35 20.12
C ALA A 32 1.68 31.07 21.28
N LYS A 33 0.58 31.84 21.40
CA LYS A 33 -0.45 31.61 22.42
C LYS A 33 -1.15 30.26 22.25
N GLU A 34 -1.47 29.88 21.01
CA GLU A 34 -2.04 28.55 20.73
C GLU A 34 -1.09 27.41 21.10
N ARG A 35 0.20 27.57 20.81
CA ARG A 35 1.23 26.61 21.22
C ARG A 35 1.34 26.52 22.74
N GLU A 36 1.42 27.65 23.43
CA GLU A 36 1.47 27.68 24.90
C GLU A 36 0.21 27.06 25.53
N ALA A 37 -0.97 27.29 24.96
CA ALA A 37 -2.21 26.67 25.42
C ALA A 37 -2.14 25.15 25.29
N LYS A 38 -1.72 24.64 24.11
CA LYS A 38 -1.53 23.20 23.88
C LYS A 38 -0.47 22.60 24.81
N GLU A 39 0.66 23.26 25.00
CA GLU A 39 1.73 22.82 25.91
C GLU A 39 1.24 22.78 27.38
N LYS A 40 0.40 23.73 27.80
CA LYS A 40 -0.22 23.74 29.14
C LYS A 40 -1.24 22.61 29.31
N GLU A 41 -2.06 22.33 28.31
CA GLU A 41 -2.99 21.20 28.33
C GLU A 41 -2.26 19.87 28.38
N GLU A 42 -1.21 19.68 27.56
CA GLU A 42 -0.36 18.50 27.61
C GLU A 42 0.35 18.37 28.96
N ALA A 43 0.81 19.48 29.55
CA ALA A 43 1.45 19.47 30.87
C ALA A 43 0.48 19.03 31.97
N LYS A 44 -0.77 19.50 31.94
CA LYS A 44 -1.83 19.04 32.86
C LYS A 44 -2.11 17.55 32.68
N ALA A 45 -2.31 17.11 31.44
CA ALA A 45 -2.57 15.70 31.15
C ALA A 45 -1.38 14.79 31.54
N ARG A 46 -0.14 15.26 31.39
CA ARG A 46 1.06 14.58 31.92
C ARG A 46 1.06 14.48 33.44
N TYR A 47 0.68 15.56 34.12
CA TYR A 47 0.60 15.58 35.57
C TYR A 47 -0.47 14.62 36.09
N GLU A 48 -1.65 14.61 35.48
CA GLU A 48 -2.75 13.70 35.80
C GLU A 48 -2.37 12.23 35.54
N ALA A 49 -1.73 11.95 34.40
CA ALA A 49 -1.23 10.60 34.09
C ALA A 49 -0.20 10.15 35.14
N LYS A 50 0.72 11.04 35.54
CA LYS A 50 1.71 10.77 36.58
C LYS A 50 1.05 10.51 37.94
N LEU A 51 0.03 11.29 38.30
CA LEU A 51 -0.76 11.08 39.52
C LEU A 51 -1.45 9.70 39.51
N ALA A 52 -1.98 9.30 38.36
CA ALA A 52 -2.56 7.97 38.14
C ALA A 52 -1.52 6.84 38.00
N GLY A 53 -0.22 7.14 38.12
CA GLY A 53 0.88 6.16 37.97
C GLY A 53 1.07 5.64 36.54
N LYS A 54 0.40 6.22 35.54
CA LYS A 54 0.47 5.81 34.14
C LYS A 54 1.47 6.70 33.37
N LYS A 55 2.10 6.14 32.34
CA LYS A 55 2.91 6.93 31.41
C LYS A 55 1.99 7.75 30.51
N TYR A 56 2.29 9.03 30.34
CA TYR A 56 1.55 9.89 29.43
C TYR A 56 1.84 9.50 27.98
N HIS A 57 0.78 9.36 27.22
CA HIS A 57 0.78 9.14 25.79
C HIS A 57 -0.13 10.18 25.15
N LYS A 58 0.29 10.74 24.00
CA LYS A 58 -0.55 11.70 23.27
C LYS A 58 -1.84 10.99 22.85
N PRO A 59 -3.02 11.58 23.07
CA PRO A 59 -4.28 10.96 22.68
C PRO A 59 -4.36 10.80 21.17
N LEU A 60 -4.95 9.68 20.75
CA LEU A 60 -5.18 9.29 19.37
C LEU A 60 -6.03 10.33 18.63
N THR A 61 -5.66 10.69 17.40
CA THR A 61 -6.45 11.61 16.56
C THR A 61 -7.58 10.93 15.77
N GLY A 62 -7.72 9.60 15.87
CA GLY A 62 -8.83 8.84 15.27
C GLY A 62 -8.55 8.31 13.86
N ASP A 63 -7.58 8.88 13.13
CA ASP A 63 -7.17 8.42 11.79
C ASP A 63 -6.17 7.24 11.81
N GLU A 64 -6.01 6.59 12.97
CA GLU A 64 -4.94 5.62 13.18
C GLU A 64 -5.28 4.23 12.68
N THR A 65 -4.24 3.52 12.24
CA THR A 65 -4.34 2.15 11.73
C THR A 65 -4.04 1.14 12.83
N TYR A 66 -4.64 -0.04 12.74
CA TYR A 66 -4.26 -1.15 13.63
C TYR A 66 -2.82 -1.56 13.42
N THR A 67 -2.15 -2.04 14.47
CA THR A 67 -0.79 -2.56 14.33
C THR A 67 -0.77 -3.76 13.40
N THR A 68 0.07 -3.68 12.37
CA THR A 68 0.28 -4.76 11.41
C THR A 68 1.69 -5.32 11.53
N ALA A 69 1.88 -6.58 11.11
CA ALA A 69 3.21 -7.14 10.96
C ALA A 69 4.06 -6.28 10.01
N ARG A 70 5.32 -6.02 10.40
CA ARG A 70 6.25 -5.22 9.59
C ARG A 70 6.52 -5.93 8.26
N ARG A 71 6.32 -5.22 7.16
CA ARG A 71 6.59 -5.72 5.79
C ARG A 71 8.05 -5.52 5.38
N ASN A 72 8.69 -4.50 5.93
CA ASN A 72 10.06 -4.15 5.58
C ASN A 72 11.05 -4.90 6.49
N VAL A 73 11.98 -5.62 5.86
CA VAL A 73 13.12 -6.22 6.56
C VAL A 73 14.11 -5.10 6.87
N ILE A 74 14.48 -4.97 8.14
CA ILE A 74 15.49 -3.99 8.56
C ILE A 74 16.86 -4.54 8.22
N ASP A 75 17.57 -3.87 7.31
CA ASP A 75 18.94 -4.26 6.97
C ASP A 75 19.92 -3.78 8.04
N LEU A 76 20.22 -4.67 8.98
CA LEU A 76 21.22 -4.46 10.03
C LEU A 76 22.65 -4.77 9.55
N THR A 77 22.80 -5.38 8.37
CA THR A 77 24.12 -5.79 7.84
C THR A 77 24.86 -4.64 7.21
N ALA A 78 24.13 -3.66 6.68
CA ALA A 78 24.70 -2.46 6.06
C ALA A 78 25.65 -1.67 6.98
N GLN A 79 25.55 -1.83 8.31
CA GLN A 79 26.35 -1.09 9.30
C GLN A 79 27.45 -1.94 9.94
N VAL A 80 27.57 -3.22 9.56
CA VAL A 80 28.62 -4.11 10.07
C VAL A 80 29.96 -3.71 9.46
N GLY A 81 30.97 -3.49 10.32
CA GLY A 81 32.34 -3.15 9.91
C GLY A 81 32.56 -1.71 9.45
N LYS A 82 31.53 -0.85 9.47
CA LYS A 82 31.66 0.57 9.12
C LYS A 82 31.95 1.41 10.36
N THR A 83 33.02 2.21 10.31
CA THR A 83 33.31 3.25 11.31
C THR A 83 32.81 4.59 10.78
N GLN A 84 32.00 5.30 11.57
CA GLN A 84 31.47 6.61 11.21
C GLN A 84 31.96 7.66 12.20
N LEU A 85 32.50 8.76 11.69
CA LEU A 85 32.84 9.92 12.51
C LEU A 85 31.55 10.65 12.89
N VAL A 86 31.28 10.74 14.20
CA VAL A 86 30.14 11.49 14.73
C VAL A 86 30.61 12.89 15.11
N PRO A 87 30.06 13.96 14.52
CA PRO A 87 30.41 15.31 14.94
C PRO A 87 30.01 15.54 16.40
N ALA A 88 30.87 16.20 17.17
CA ALA A 88 30.54 16.63 18.53
C ALA A 88 29.31 17.56 18.48
N GLY A 89 28.19 17.12 19.03
CA GLY A 89 26.91 17.83 18.99
C GLY A 89 25.87 17.31 17.99
N ALA A 90 26.18 16.28 17.20
CA ALA A 90 25.21 15.66 16.27
C ALA A 90 23.98 15.04 16.97
N GLY A 91 24.10 14.76 18.27
CA GLY A 91 23.00 14.34 19.12
C GLY A 91 23.29 14.55 20.59
N VAL A 92 22.24 14.82 21.36
CA VAL A 92 22.27 14.91 22.83
C VAL A 92 21.64 13.65 23.39
N GLY A 93 22.47 12.74 23.89
CA GLY A 93 22.02 11.44 24.40
C GLY A 93 21.50 10.54 23.27
N LYS A 94 20.21 10.18 23.33
CA LYS A 94 19.53 9.39 22.30
C LYS A 94 18.85 10.25 21.23
N ARG A 95 18.79 11.57 21.38
CA ARG A 95 18.12 12.45 20.40
C ARG A 95 19.11 13.02 19.41
N GLY A 96 18.70 13.09 18.14
CA GLY A 96 19.55 13.57 17.04
C GLY A 96 20.37 12.46 16.40
N ARG A 97 21.04 12.75 15.28
CA ARG A 97 21.72 11.74 14.44
C ARG A 97 23.12 11.41 14.96
N SER A 98 23.19 10.78 16.14
CA SER A 98 24.42 10.15 16.63
C SER A 98 24.71 8.82 15.92
N ALA A 99 25.89 8.22 16.15
CA ALA A 99 26.19 6.88 15.64
C ALA A 99 25.15 5.84 16.10
N GLY A 100 24.71 5.01 15.15
CA GLY A 100 23.78 3.91 15.36
C GLY A 100 22.64 3.90 14.34
N PHE A 101 21.55 3.23 14.69
CA PHE A 101 20.29 3.20 13.94
C PHE A 101 19.45 4.41 14.31
N TYR A 102 18.95 5.12 13.31
CA TYR A 102 18.11 6.30 13.49
C TYR A 102 16.65 5.98 13.19
N CYS A 103 15.76 6.43 14.07
CA CYS A 103 14.32 6.39 13.86
C CYS A 103 13.80 7.79 13.49
N GLU A 104 13.23 7.92 12.29
CA GLU A 104 12.75 9.20 11.75
C GLU A 104 11.48 9.71 12.45
N SER A 105 10.60 8.81 12.89
CA SER A 105 9.34 9.21 13.53
C SER A 105 9.50 9.67 14.99
N CYS A 106 10.60 9.31 15.64
CA CYS A 106 10.83 9.62 17.05
C CYS A 106 12.04 10.52 17.29
N ASP A 107 12.83 10.81 16.26
CA ASP A 107 14.11 11.50 16.34
C ASP A 107 15.09 10.91 17.36
N LEU A 108 15.08 9.57 17.46
CA LEU A 108 15.91 8.81 18.38
C LEU A 108 16.92 7.95 17.64
N THR A 109 18.15 7.93 18.16
CA THR A 109 19.22 7.03 17.75
C THR A 109 19.49 5.95 18.79
N PHE A 110 19.71 4.74 18.30
CA PHE A 110 20.01 3.56 19.10
C PHE A 110 21.32 2.95 18.63
N LYS A 111 22.22 2.67 19.58
CA LYS A 111 23.52 2.06 19.29
C LYS A 111 23.43 0.55 19.10
N ASP A 112 22.42 -0.08 19.71
CA ASP A 112 22.21 -1.53 19.69
C ASP A 112 21.00 -1.90 18.82
N ASN A 113 21.14 -2.98 18.04
CA ASN A 113 20.07 -3.51 17.19
C ASN A 113 18.83 -3.90 18.01
N LYS A 114 19.03 -4.54 19.18
CA LYS A 114 17.95 -4.98 20.07
C LYS A 114 17.14 -3.78 20.57
N GLN A 115 17.83 -2.74 21.05
CA GLN A 115 17.17 -1.52 21.53
C GLN A 115 16.40 -0.81 20.40
N PHE A 116 16.92 -0.83 19.17
CA PHE A 116 16.21 -0.27 18.01
C PHE A 116 14.93 -1.06 17.70
N ILE A 117 15.00 -2.40 17.69
CA ILE A 117 13.83 -3.25 17.42
C ILE A 117 12.78 -3.13 18.53
N GLU A 118 13.21 -3.08 19.79
CA GLU A 118 12.35 -2.83 20.94
C GLU A 118 11.67 -1.47 20.83
N HIS A 119 12.43 -0.42 20.49
CA HIS A 119 11.87 0.91 20.28
C HIS A 119 10.76 0.92 19.24
N LEU A 120 10.95 0.27 18.09
CA LEU A 120 9.93 0.18 17.04
C LEU A 120 8.63 -0.51 17.53
N ASN A 121 8.71 -1.37 18.55
CA ASN A 121 7.55 -2.04 19.15
C ASN A 121 6.97 -1.27 20.35
N THR A 122 7.62 -0.20 20.81
CA THR A 122 7.09 0.56 21.95
C THR A 122 5.85 1.36 21.55
N THR A 123 4.93 1.51 22.49
CA THR A 123 3.70 2.30 22.31
C THR A 123 3.99 3.74 21.89
N GLN A 124 5.11 4.31 22.32
CA GLN A 124 5.55 5.65 21.93
C GLN A 124 5.84 5.75 20.43
N HIS A 125 6.54 4.75 19.87
CA HIS A 125 6.83 4.74 18.44
C HIS A 125 5.56 4.52 17.62
N LEU A 126 4.71 3.58 18.04
CA LEU A 126 3.46 3.26 17.35
C LEU A 126 2.51 4.46 17.30
N LEU A 127 2.34 5.18 18.40
CA LEU A 127 1.52 6.39 18.42
C LEU A 127 2.10 7.49 17.53
N ASN A 128 3.42 7.64 17.49
CA ASN A 128 4.08 8.61 16.61
C ASN A 128 3.94 8.24 15.12
N THR A 129 3.80 6.95 14.79
CA THR A 129 3.57 6.48 13.42
C THR A 129 2.09 6.38 13.05
N GLY A 130 1.18 6.74 13.97
CA GLY A 130 -0.28 6.66 13.75
C GLY A 130 -0.81 5.23 13.76
N GLN A 131 -0.20 4.36 14.58
CA GLN A 131 -0.62 2.99 14.79
C GLN A 131 -1.11 2.75 16.22
N THR A 132 -2.25 2.08 16.34
CA THR A 132 -2.78 1.66 17.64
C THR A 132 -2.07 0.42 18.15
N THR A 133 -1.91 0.31 19.46
CA THR A 133 -1.35 -0.90 20.11
C THR A 133 -2.22 -2.14 19.95
N GLU A 134 -3.44 -1.98 19.44
CA GLU A 134 -4.39 -3.06 19.21
C GLU A 134 -4.17 -3.68 17.83
N VAL A 135 -4.33 -5.01 17.78
CA VAL A 135 -4.23 -5.83 16.57
C VAL A 135 -5.63 -6.31 16.20
N LYS A 136 -5.94 -6.33 14.89
CA LYS A 136 -7.20 -6.90 14.39
C LYS A 136 -7.28 -8.39 14.72
N ARG A 137 -8.43 -8.84 15.21
CA ARG A 137 -8.71 -10.27 15.36
C ARG A 137 -8.91 -10.89 13.98
N ALA A 138 -8.22 -11.99 13.72
CA ALA A 138 -8.31 -12.69 12.45
C ALA A 138 -9.65 -13.42 12.31
N THR A 139 -10.18 -13.46 11.09
CA THR A 139 -11.37 -14.26 10.75
C THR A 139 -10.99 -15.71 10.45
N VAL A 140 -11.98 -16.62 10.46
CA VAL A 140 -11.75 -18.04 10.12
C VAL A 140 -11.23 -18.20 8.69
N GLU A 141 -11.77 -17.40 7.77
CA GLU A 141 -11.36 -17.39 6.36
C GLU A 141 -9.91 -16.94 6.20
N GLU A 142 -9.51 -15.85 6.85
CA GLU A 142 -8.12 -15.35 6.83
C GLU A 142 -7.12 -16.38 7.38
N VAL A 143 -7.53 -17.15 8.39
CA VAL A 143 -6.72 -18.24 8.95
C VAL A 143 -6.58 -19.38 7.96
N HIS A 144 -7.69 -19.79 7.32
CA HIS A 144 -7.68 -20.84 6.32
C HIS A 144 -6.80 -20.47 5.11
N GLU A 145 -6.93 -19.25 4.59
CA GLU A 145 -6.10 -18.73 3.52
C GLU A 145 -4.61 -18.74 3.89
N ARG A 146 -4.28 -18.28 5.11
CA ARG A 146 -2.90 -18.24 5.59
C ARG A 146 -2.31 -19.63 5.77
N ILE A 147 -3.09 -20.60 6.26
CA ILE A 147 -2.66 -22.01 6.34
C ILE A 147 -2.40 -22.57 4.94
N SER A 148 -3.32 -22.34 4.00
CA SER A 148 -3.17 -22.84 2.62
C SER A 148 -1.94 -22.25 1.93
N TYR A 149 -1.64 -20.97 2.18
CA TYR A 149 -0.42 -20.31 1.70
C TYR A 149 0.85 -20.98 2.23
N TYR A 150 0.90 -21.31 3.53
CA TYR A 150 2.07 -21.96 4.11
C TYR A 150 2.24 -23.41 3.64
N ILE A 151 1.15 -24.14 3.37
CA ILE A 151 1.21 -25.48 2.78
C ILE A 151 1.83 -25.40 1.38
N ARG A 152 1.30 -24.52 0.51
CA ARG A 152 1.84 -24.30 -0.85
C ARG A 152 3.32 -23.91 -0.82
N LYS A 153 3.67 -22.96 0.06
CA LYS A 153 5.07 -22.53 0.22
C LYS A 153 5.98 -23.67 0.68
N LYS A 154 5.49 -24.57 1.52
CA LYS A 154 6.25 -25.75 1.96
C LYS A 154 6.47 -26.72 0.79
N GLU A 155 5.44 -26.98 -0.02
CA GLU A 155 5.55 -27.80 -1.22
C GLU A 155 6.53 -27.20 -2.24
N GLU A 156 6.51 -25.88 -2.46
CA GLU A 156 7.48 -25.18 -3.30
C GLU A 156 8.91 -25.36 -2.80
N LEU A 157 9.15 -25.14 -1.50
CA LEU A 157 10.47 -25.35 -0.90
C LEU A 157 10.92 -26.81 -0.95
N GLU A 158 10.00 -27.78 -0.93
CA GLU A 158 10.32 -29.20 -1.11
C GLU A 158 10.69 -29.51 -2.56
N LYS A 159 9.99 -28.94 -3.55
CA LYS A 159 10.36 -29.03 -4.97
C LYS A 159 11.73 -28.39 -5.24
N GLU A 160 12.03 -27.25 -4.62
CA GLU A 160 13.34 -26.58 -4.76
C GLU A 160 14.49 -27.40 -4.17
N LYS A 161 14.22 -28.21 -3.14
CA LYS A 161 15.20 -29.13 -2.54
C LYS A 161 15.48 -30.37 -3.38
N ALA A 162 14.75 -30.61 -4.47
CA ALA A 162 15.04 -31.71 -5.39
C ALA A 162 16.44 -31.50 -6.02
N THR A 163 17.40 -32.28 -5.53
CA THR A 163 18.81 -32.18 -5.93
C THR A 163 19.16 -33.16 -7.05
N SER A 164 18.40 -34.26 -7.21
CA SER A 164 18.66 -35.24 -8.26
C SER A 164 18.06 -34.81 -9.60
N LEU A 165 18.75 -35.13 -10.70
CA LEU A 165 18.32 -34.76 -12.06
C LEU A 165 17.02 -35.46 -12.45
N GLN A 166 16.79 -36.66 -11.93
CA GLN A 166 15.62 -37.49 -12.21
C GLN A 166 14.36 -36.95 -11.50
N GLU A 167 14.48 -36.50 -10.25
CA GLU A 167 13.39 -35.81 -9.54
C GLU A 167 12.98 -34.52 -10.25
N ARG A 168 13.95 -33.74 -10.76
CA ARG A 168 13.66 -32.52 -11.53
C ARG A 168 12.94 -32.79 -12.85
N LEU A 169 13.29 -33.88 -13.54
CA LEU A 169 12.59 -34.28 -14.76
C LEU A 169 11.15 -34.71 -14.47
N HIS A 170 10.93 -35.47 -13.40
CA HIS A 170 9.59 -35.90 -12.98
C HIS A 170 8.71 -34.70 -12.60
N ILE A 171 9.22 -33.76 -11.82
CA ILE A 171 8.50 -32.50 -11.49
C ILE A 171 8.12 -31.74 -12.76
N ARG A 172 9.02 -31.66 -13.75
CA ARG A 172 8.78 -30.95 -15.01
C ARG A 172 7.82 -31.69 -15.95
N GLU A 173 7.73 -33.01 -15.85
CA GLU A 173 6.74 -33.81 -16.57
C GLU A 173 5.36 -33.61 -15.95
N GLU A 174 5.23 -33.69 -14.63
CA GLU A 174 3.99 -33.40 -13.91
C GLU A 174 3.47 -31.97 -14.16
N GLU A 175 4.36 -30.97 -14.23
CA GLU A 175 3.99 -29.59 -14.57
C GLU A 175 3.45 -29.48 -16.00
N ARG A 176 4.06 -30.19 -16.96
CA ARG A 176 3.59 -30.21 -18.35
C ARG A 176 2.25 -30.92 -18.49
N GLU A 177 2.02 -32.00 -17.76
CA GLU A 177 0.73 -32.68 -17.75
C GLU A 177 -0.37 -31.79 -17.17
N LYS A 178 -0.09 -31.10 -16.05
CA LYS A 178 -1.03 -30.11 -15.48
C LYS A 178 -1.34 -28.97 -16.43
N GLU A 179 -0.34 -28.42 -17.13
CA GLU A 179 -0.57 -27.37 -18.13
C GLU A 179 -1.45 -27.86 -19.29
N LEU A 180 -1.25 -29.09 -19.74
CA LEU A 180 -2.09 -29.71 -20.78
C LEU A 180 -3.52 -29.95 -20.29
N GLU A 181 -3.69 -30.36 -19.04
CA GLU A 181 -5.00 -30.52 -18.41
C GLU A 181 -5.72 -29.19 -18.24
N GLU A 182 -5.05 -28.14 -17.76
CA GLU A 182 -5.61 -26.79 -17.68
C GLU A 182 -5.99 -26.26 -19.06
N ARG A 183 -5.16 -26.49 -20.08
CA ARG A 183 -5.47 -26.11 -21.46
C ARG A 183 -6.70 -26.87 -21.99
N ARG A 184 -6.87 -28.13 -21.61
CA ARG A 184 -8.06 -28.93 -21.93
C ARG A 184 -9.29 -28.42 -21.18
N GLN A 185 -9.17 -28.03 -19.91
CA GLN A 185 -10.25 -27.45 -19.13
C GLN A 185 -10.68 -26.08 -19.69
N ARG A 186 -9.73 -25.17 -19.95
CA ARG A 186 -10.03 -23.86 -20.59
C ARG A 186 -10.77 -24.02 -21.91
N ARG A 187 -10.38 -24.99 -22.75
CA ARG A 187 -11.09 -25.30 -24.00
C ARG A 187 -12.52 -25.81 -23.76
N ARG A 188 -12.75 -26.59 -22.70
CA ARG A 188 -14.10 -27.06 -22.32
C ARG A 188 -14.95 -25.91 -21.80
N ASP A 189 -14.40 -25.07 -20.95
CA ASP A 189 -15.09 -23.91 -20.38
C ASP A 189 -15.47 -22.89 -21.46
N GLU A 190 -14.56 -22.62 -22.42
CA GLU A 190 -14.85 -21.77 -23.58
C GLU A 190 -15.93 -22.37 -24.48
N ALA A 191 -15.89 -23.69 -24.72
CA ALA A 191 -16.93 -24.36 -25.50
C ALA A 191 -18.29 -24.32 -24.79
N GLU A 192 -18.32 -24.48 -23.47
CA GLU A 192 -19.54 -24.42 -22.67
C GLU A 192 -20.13 -22.99 -22.63
N LYS A 193 -19.28 -21.96 -22.49
CA LYS A 193 -19.69 -20.55 -22.60
C LYS A 193 -20.29 -20.25 -23.98
N LYS A 194 -19.65 -20.69 -25.07
CA LYS A 194 -20.19 -20.55 -26.43
C LYS A 194 -21.51 -21.28 -26.63
N ARG A 195 -21.74 -22.41 -25.95
CA ARG A 195 -23.03 -23.12 -25.99
C ARG A 195 -24.12 -22.36 -25.24
N LYS A 196 -23.81 -21.84 -24.05
CA LYS A 196 -24.73 -21.00 -23.25
C LYS A 196 -25.11 -19.72 -24.01
N GLU A 197 -24.15 -19.02 -24.61
CA GLU A 197 -24.41 -17.84 -25.44
C GLU A 197 -25.31 -18.16 -26.65
N LYS A 198 -25.13 -19.33 -27.28
CA LYS A 198 -26.00 -19.79 -28.37
C LYS A 198 -27.41 -20.16 -27.88
N GLU A 199 -27.54 -20.77 -26.71
CA GLU A 199 -28.83 -21.08 -26.09
C GLU A 199 -29.57 -19.82 -25.66
N ASP A 200 -28.87 -18.82 -25.12
CA ASP A 200 -29.44 -17.53 -24.77
C ASP A 200 -29.84 -16.73 -26.02
N ALA A 201 -29.02 -16.74 -27.08
CA ALA A 201 -29.38 -16.15 -28.38
C ALA A 201 -30.56 -16.87 -29.06
N ALA A 202 -30.68 -18.19 -28.89
CA ALA A 202 -31.81 -18.95 -29.39
C ALA A 202 -33.10 -18.64 -28.61
N LYS A 203 -33.03 -18.49 -27.28
CA LYS A 203 -34.16 -18.06 -26.45
C LYS A 203 -34.64 -16.66 -26.80
N VAL A 204 -33.71 -15.72 -27.02
CA VAL A 204 -34.03 -14.37 -27.49
C VAL A 204 -34.67 -14.40 -28.89
N LYS A 205 -34.20 -15.26 -29.80
CA LYS A 205 -34.84 -15.44 -31.12
C LYS A 205 -36.24 -16.07 -31.03
N THR A 206 -36.48 -17.00 -30.10
CA THR A 206 -37.82 -17.59 -29.91
C THR A 206 -38.80 -16.61 -29.28
N GLU A 207 -38.34 -15.71 -28.41
CA GLU A 207 -39.19 -14.66 -27.82
C GLU A 207 -39.51 -13.53 -28.81
N TYR A 208 -38.66 -13.29 -29.82
CA TYR A 208 -38.90 -12.30 -30.88
C TYR A 208 -39.57 -12.87 -32.15
N GLY A 209 -39.83 -14.18 -32.21
CA GLY A 209 -40.28 -14.89 -33.40
C GLY A 209 -41.78 -15.22 -33.45
N GLU A 210 -42.58 -14.84 -32.44
CA GLU A 210 -44.02 -15.11 -32.42
C GLU A 210 -44.88 -13.97 -32.99
N ASP A 211 -44.27 -12.85 -33.40
CA ASP A 211 -44.96 -11.81 -34.17
C ASP A 211 -44.09 -11.31 -35.34
N VAL A 212 -44.71 -11.19 -36.51
CA VAL A 212 -44.20 -10.66 -37.81
C VAL A 212 -43.70 -11.71 -38.81
N ARG A 213 -44.68 -12.31 -39.48
CA ARG A 213 -44.57 -12.83 -40.85
C ARG A 213 -44.45 -11.64 -41.82
N ILE A 214 -43.24 -11.32 -42.27
CA ILE A 214 -43.01 -10.54 -43.49
C ILE A 214 -42.04 -11.34 -44.36
N GLU A 215 -42.53 -11.69 -45.55
CA GLU A 215 -41.81 -12.37 -46.63
C GLU A 215 -40.61 -11.51 -47.08
N GLY A 216 -39.45 -12.13 -47.22
CA GLY A 216 -38.23 -11.47 -47.69
C GLY A 216 -37.01 -12.34 -47.47
N GLU A 217 -36.81 -13.31 -48.36
CA GLU A 217 -35.57 -14.06 -48.54
C GLU A 217 -34.38 -13.08 -48.63
N HIS A 218 -33.42 -13.22 -47.72
CA HIS A 218 -32.07 -12.73 -47.97
C HIS A 218 -31.09 -13.78 -47.48
N ASP A 219 -30.76 -14.68 -48.40
CA ASP A 219 -29.73 -15.69 -48.24
C ASP A 219 -28.40 -15.01 -47.91
N GLU A 220 -27.73 -15.52 -46.89
CA GLU A 220 -26.44 -15.04 -46.37
C GLU A 220 -25.33 -15.03 -47.45
N ASP A 221 -25.55 -15.73 -48.57
CA ASP A 221 -24.67 -15.83 -49.72
C ASP A 221 -24.58 -14.53 -50.55
N ASP A 222 -25.64 -13.71 -50.61
CA ASP A 222 -25.65 -12.46 -51.41
C ASP A 222 -24.93 -11.30 -50.68
N MET A 223 -25.02 -11.27 -49.34
CA MET A 223 -24.21 -10.37 -48.51
C MET A 223 -22.71 -10.74 -48.54
N MET A 224 -22.38 -12.03 -48.68
CA MET A 224 -20.99 -12.49 -48.79
C MET A 224 -20.37 -12.10 -50.16
N ALA A 225 -21.18 -12.12 -51.22
CA ALA A 225 -20.79 -11.65 -52.55
C ALA A 225 -20.58 -10.13 -52.60
N GLN A 226 -21.40 -9.34 -51.90
CA GLN A 226 -21.28 -7.89 -51.88
C GLN A 226 -20.08 -7.37 -51.06
N MET A 227 -19.56 -8.18 -50.12
CA MET A 227 -18.36 -7.92 -49.33
C MET A 227 -17.05 -8.44 -49.97
N GLY A 228 -17.11 -8.96 -51.20
CA GLY A 228 -15.91 -9.27 -51.99
C GLY A 228 -15.16 -10.56 -51.60
N PHE A 229 -15.78 -11.48 -50.85
CA PHE A 229 -15.22 -12.81 -50.60
C PHE A 229 -15.64 -13.81 -51.67
N THR A 230 -15.13 -13.62 -52.89
CA THR A 230 -15.27 -14.60 -53.96
C THR A 230 -14.22 -15.71 -53.81
N GLY A 231 -14.71 -16.92 -53.52
CA GLY A 231 -14.03 -18.22 -53.45
C GLY A 231 -12.56 -18.33 -53.88
N PHE A 232 -11.69 -18.65 -52.91
CA PHE A 232 -10.39 -19.28 -53.17
C PHE A 232 -10.65 -20.76 -53.52
N GLY A 233 -10.46 -21.10 -54.80
CA GLY A 233 -11.02 -22.28 -55.44
C GLY A 233 -10.67 -23.64 -54.81
N SER A 234 -11.68 -24.50 -54.72
CA SER A 234 -11.50 -25.95 -54.66
C SER A 234 -11.21 -26.48 -56.07
N SER A 235 -9.94 -26.60 -56.45
CA SER A 235 -9.55 -27.48 -57.57
C SER A 235 -9.31 -28.87 -57.01
N LYS A 236 -10.14 -29.84 -57.42
CA LYS A 236 -9.94 -31.25 -57.12
C LYS A 236 -8.93 -31.85 -58.11
N LYS A 237 -7.71 -32.10 -57.63
CA LYS A 237 -6.84 -33.23 -58.01
C LYS A 237 -5.83 -33.44 -56.90
#